data_AF-A0A9J7N536-F1
#
_entry.id   AF-A0A9J7N536-F1
#
_cell.length_a   1.000
_cell.length_b   1.000
_cell.length_c   1.000
_cell.angle_alpha   90.00
_cell.angle_beta   90.00
_cell.angle_gamma   90.00
#
_symmetry.space_group_name_H-M   'P 1'
#
loop_
_entity.id
_entity.type
_entity.pdbx_description
1 polymer ?
#
loop_
_entity_poly.entity_id
_entity_poly.type
_entity_poly.pdbx_seq_one_letter_code
_entity_poly.pdbx_strand_id
1 'polypeptide(L)'
;MANDALLRSEETADLLAEKAKIAEEEAMLLAQKASEAEQEMNRLQVSALRSEEEKVVLEHRVRETELIALRIAEDSERRAKEAEELKEQLIKAKENEKFAKDKLIELTRNPLNDTLGSETKTEQKKEPQYGYPQFNYMTGDAITNEHLRELDMRLEHEMSLSMDSADNSMELLSDNDVEQLSREIEKERMEYMEKSKHLQEQLSELKKEIEVLKDEDKETQYDKLHNINVEMGETKYSTLKRIKAGTAKARVAFFEEL
;
A
#
# COMPACT_ATOMS: atom_id res chain seq x y z
N MET A 1 -100.20 -10.38 17.31
CA MET A 1 -99.13 -10.92 18.15
C MET A 1 -98.11 -11.72 17.34
N ALA A 2 -98.52 -12.65 16.45
CA ALA A 2 -97.57 -13.44 15.65
C ALA A 2 -96.70 -12.63 14.67
N ASN A 3 -97.28 -11.68 13.91
CA ASN A 3 -96.51 -10.85 12.97
C ASN A 3 -95.48 -9.94 13.64
N ASP A 4 -95.80 -9.43 14.84
CA ASP A 4 -94.88 -8.56 15.60
C ASP A 4 -93.69 -9.36 16.17
N ALA A 5 -93.91 -10.63 16.51
CA ALA A 5 -92.84 -11.54 16.91
C ALA A 5 -91.95 -11.96 15.73
N LEU A 6 -92.53 -12.14 14.54
CA LEU A 6 -91.79 -12.46 13.32
C LEU A 6 -90.89 -11.30 12.91
N LEU A 7 -91.41 -10.07 12.90
CA LEU A 7 -90.64 -8.88 12.54
C LEU A 7 -89.43 -8.68 13.47
N ARG A 8 -89.64 -8.82 14.78
CA ARG A 8 -88.55 -8.75 15.76
C ARG A 8 -87.52 -9.87 15.58
N SER A 9 -87.97 -11.07 15.20
CA SER A 9 -87.07 -12.19 14.91
C SER A 9 -86.21 -11.92 13.67
N GLU A 10 -86.80 -11.32 12.64
CA GLU A 10 -86.09 -10.92 11.41
C GLU A 10 -85.04 -9.86 11.71
N GLU A 11 -85.42 -8.79 12.42
CA GLU A 11 -84.49 -7.74 12.87
C GLU A 11 -83.33 -8.30 13.72
N THR A 12 -83.59 -9.27 14.60
CA THR A 12 -82.51 -9.92 15.38
C THR A 12 -81.59 -10.78 14.52
N ALA A 13 -82.10 -11.42 13.46
CA ALA A 13 -81.30 -12.23 12.56
C ALA A 13 -80.36 -11.35 11.72
N ASP A 14 -80.86 -10.20 11.23
CA ASP A 14 -80.05 -9.24 10.46
C ASP A 14 -78.92 -8.66 11.31
N LEU A 15 -79.21 -8.26 12.56
CA LEU A 15 -78.18 -7.77 13.50
C LEU A 15 -77.12 -8.83 13.81
N LEU A 16 -77.51 -10.10 13.92
CA LEU A 16 -76.57 -11.20 14.15
C LEU A 16 -75.70 -11.47 12.91
N ALA A 17 -76.27 -11.37 11.70
CA ALA A 17 -75.53 -11.51 10.45
C ALA A 17 -74.50 -10.40 10.28
N GLU A 18 -74.86 -9.14 10.57
CA GLU A 18 -73.94 -8.01 10.55
C GLU A 18 -72.83 -8.17 11.58
N LYS A 19 -73.16 -8.59 12.81
CA LYS A 19 -72.17 -8.86 13.86
C LYS A 19 -71.22 -10.00 13.49
N ALA A 20 -71.71 -11.05 12.84
CA ALA A 20 -70.87 -12.15 12.37
C ALA A 20 -69.91 -11.67 11.27
N LYS A 21 -70.38 -10.84 10.34
CA LYS A 21 -69.55 -10.25 9.30
C LYS A 21 -68.45 -9.34 9.87
N ILE A 22 -68.79 -8.49 10.83
CA ILE A 22 -67.81 -7.63 11.52
C ILE A 22 -66.76 -8.50 12.23
N ALA A 23 -67.19 -9.55 12.94
CA ALA A 23 -66.26 -10.45 13.62
C ALA A 23 -65.33 -11.19 12.64
N GLU A 24 -65.81 -11.54 11.45
CA GLU A 24 -65.00 -12.14 10.39
C GLU A 24 -63.97 -11.14 9.83
N GLU A 25 -64.40 -9.91 9.54
CA GLU A 25 -63.51 -8.83 9.08
C GLU A 25 -62.42 -8.50 10.13
N GLU A 26 -62.79 -8.43 11.41
CA GLU A 26 -61.85 -8.25 12.52
C GLU A 26 -60.84 -9.40 12.63
N ALA A 27 -61.29 -10.65 12.46
CA ALA A 27 -60.41 -11.81 12.48
C ALA A 27 -59.41 -11.79 11.31
N MET A 28 -59.86 -11.41 10.10
CA MET A 28 -58.98 -11.27 8.94
C MET A 28 -57.93 -10.17 9.15
N LEU A 29 -58.34 -9.02 9.69
CA LEU A 29 -57.42 -7.92 9.99
C LEU A 29 -56.37 -8.32 11.04
N LEU A 30 -56.78 -9.03 12.08
CA LEU A 30 -55.88 -9.56 13.10
C LEU A 30 -54.89 -10.57 12.51
N ALA A 31 -55.35 -11.48 11.63
CA ALA A 31 -54.50 -12.44 10.95
C ALA A 31 -53.48 -11.75 10.04
N GLN A 32 -53.90 -10.72 9.29
CA GLN A 32 -52.99 -9.92 8.47
C GLN A 32 -51.94 -9.22 9.34
N LYS A 33 -52.35 -8.57 10.42
CA LYS A 33 -51.43 -7.87 11.33
C LYS A 33 -50.43 -8.83 12.00
N ALA A 34 -50.86 -10.05 12.33
CA ALA A 34 -49.96 -11.08 12.84
C ALA A 34 -48.93 -11.50 11.78
N SER A 35 -49.37 -11.71 10.53
CA SER A 35 -48.47 -12.07 9.42
C SER A 35 -47.45 -10.97 9.12
N GLU A 36 -47.86 -9.70 9.13
CA GLU A 36 -46.96 -8.56 8.94
C GLU A 36 -45.93 -8.46 10.08
N ALA A 37 -46.36 -8.66 11.33
CA ALA A 37 -45.46 -8.66 12.48
C ALA A 37 -44.43 -9.81 12.42
N GLU A 38 -44.83 -11.00 11.96
CA GLU A 38 -43.92 -12.12 11.75
C GLU A 38 -42.90 -11.84 10.65
N GLN A 39 -43.32 -11.24 9.54
CA GLN A 39 -42.41 -10.85 8.46
C GLN A 39 -41.37 -9.82 8.93
N GLU A 40 -41.80 -8.80 9.67
CA GLU A 40 -40.90 -7.78 10.19
C GLU A 40 -39.94 -8.36 11.25
N MET A 41 -40.42 -9.25 12.11
CA MET A 41 -39.57 -9.97 13.07
C MET A 41 -38.49 -10.80 12.35
N ASN A 42 -38.86 -11.54 11.31
CA ASN A 42 -37.90 -12.32 10.51
C ASN A 42 -36.86 -11.42 9.83
N ARG A 43 -37.28 -10.27 9.30
CA ARG A 43 -36.39 -9.28 8.68
C ARG A 43 -35.38 -8.74 9.70
N LEU A 44 -35.85 -8.37 10.89
CA LEU A 44 -34.99 -7.89 11.97
C LEU A 44 -34.01 -8.98 12.43
N GLN A 45 -34.46 -10.23 12.54
CA GLN A 45 -33.60 -11.34 12.94
C GLN A 45 -32.46 -11.58 11.93
N VAL A 46 -32.75 -11.56 10.62
CA VAL A 46 -31.72 -11.69 9.58
C VAL A 46 -30.74 -10.53 9.64
N SER A 47 -31.22 -9.30 9.85
CA SER A 47 -30.35 -8.13 10.00
C SER A 47 -29.45 -8.24 11.24
N ALA A 48 -29.96 -8.76 12.35
CA ALA A 48 -29.20 -8.94 13.58
C ALA A 48 -28.11 -10.01 13.41
N LEU A 49 -28.44 -11.16 12.82
CA LEU A 49 -27.48 -12.23 12.56
C LEU A 49 -26.33 -11.75 11.66
N ARG A 50 -26.66 -11.06 10.56
CA ARG A 50 -25.65 -10.49 9.66
C ARG A 50 -24.73 -9.49 10.37
N SER A 51 -25.30 -8.63 11.22
CA SER A 51 -24.50 -7.68 11.99
C SER A 51 -23.58 -8.36 13.01
N GLU A 52 -24.01 -9.46 13.61
CA GLU A 52 -23.20 -10.24 14.54
C GLU A 52 -22.06 -10.97 13.82
N GLU A 53 -22.32 -11.55 12.65
CA GLU A 53 -21.29 -12.15 11.80
C GLU A 53 -20.23 -11.12 11.37
N GLU A 54 -20.66 -9.94 10.92
CA GLU A 54 -19.75 -8.84 10.55
C GLU A 54 -18.89 -8.38 11.75
N LYS A 55 -19.47 -8.33 12.95
CA LYS A 55 -18.74 -7.99 14.19
C LYS A 55 -17.64 -9.00 14.51
N VAL A 56 -17.92 -10.31 14.42
CA VAL A 56 -16.92 -11.36 14.70
C VAL A 56 -15.74 -11.27 13.72
N VAL A 57 -16.02 -11.01 12.44
CA VAL A 57 -14.97 -10.83 11.43
C VAL A 57 -14.10 -9.61 11.74
N LEU A 58 -14.72 -8.50 12.12
CA LEU A 58 -14.00 -7.28 12.51
C LEU A 58 -13.12 -7.51 13.75
N GLU A 59 -13.63 -8.20 14.78
CA GLU A 59 -12.85 -8.52 15.97
C GLU A 59 -11.62 -9.39 15.66
N HIS A 60 -11.76 -10.36 14.74
CA HIS A 60 -10.62 -11.15 14.28
C HIS A 60 -9.58 -10.28 13.57
N ARG A 61 -10.02 -9.42 12.64
CA ARG A 61 -9.13 -8.52 11.89
C ARG A 61 -8.40 -7.55 12.83
N VAL A 62 -9.10 -6.98 13.80
CA VAL A 62 -8.50 -6.09 14.82
C VAL A 62 -7.40 -6.83 15.57
N ARG A 63 -7.64 -8.04 16.05
CA ARG A 63 -6.64 -8.84 16.77
C ARG A 63 -5.39 -9.13 15.92
N GLU A 64 -5.57 -9.43 14.63
CA GLU A 64 -4.43 -9.61 13.71
C GLU A 64 -3.63 -8.32 13.55
N THR A 65 -4.31 -7.18 13.36
CA THR A 65 -3.64 -5.88 13.22
C THR A 65 -2.92 -5.46 14.50
N GLU A 66 -3.47 -5.76 15.67
CA GLU A 66 -2.81 -5.53 16.96
C GLU A 66 -1.49 -6.31 17.07
N LEU A 67 -1.48 -7.58 16.65
CA LEU A 67 -0.27 -8.40 16.68
C LEU A 67 0.82 -7.87 15.74
N ILE A 68 0.43 -7.39 14.56
CA ILE A 68 1.36 -6.74 13.62
C ILE A 68 1.89 -5.44 14.21
N ALA A 69 1.02 -4.60 14.78
CA ALA A 69 1.40 -3.34 15.40
C ALA A 69 2.38 -3.54 16.57
N LEU A 70 2.16 -4.57 17.41
CA LEU A 70 3.10 -4.94 18.48
C LEU A 70 4.48 -5.30 17.91
N ARG A 71 4.53 -6.09 16.84
CA ARG A 71 5.80 -6.47 16.20
C ARG A 71 6.53 -5.28 15.59
N ILE A 72 5.81 -4.34 14.97
CA ILE A 72 6.38 -3.10 14.44
C ILE A 72 6.93 -2.23 15.57
N ALA A 73 6.21 -2.12 16.69
CA ALA A 73 6.65 -1.35 17.84
C ALA A 73 7.94 -1.92 18.47
N GLU A 74 8.03 -3.25 18.62
CA GLU A 74 9.22 -3.91 19.15
C GLU A 74 10.45 -3.70 18.23
N ASP A 75 10.27 -3.85 16.92
CA ASP A 75 11.34 -3.62 15.93
C ASP A 75 11.77 -2.14 15.92
N SER A 76 10.81 -1.22 16.04
CA SER A 76 11.09 0.21 16.20
C SER A 76 11.90 0.49 17.46
N GLU A 77 11.61 -0.17 18.58
CA GLU A 77 12.36 0.00 19.82
C GLU A 77 13.80 -0.52 19.67
N ARG A 78 13.99 -1.67 18.99
CA ARG A 78 15.32 -2.23 18.73
C ARG A 78 16.16 -1.28 17.87
N ARG A 79 15.61 -0.79 16.77
CA ARG A 79 16.30 0.20 15.91
C ARG A 79 16.60 1.49 16.65
N ALA A 80 15.72 1.93 17.55
CA ALA A 80 15.98 3.12 18.37
C ALA A 80 17.18 2.92 19.31
N LYS A 81 17.30 1.75 19.94
CA LYS A 81 18.47 1.40 20.77
C LYS A 81 19.76 1.36 19.97
N GLU A 82 19.77 0.70 18.81
CA GLU A 82 20.93 0.67 17.92
C GLU A 82 21.36 2.08 17.47
N ALA A 83 20.39 2.95 17.16
CA ALA A 83 20.67 4.33 16.81
C ALA A 83 21.29 5.13 17.97
N GLU A 84 20.86 4.91 19.22
CA GLU A 84 21.48 5.52 20.39
C GLU A 84 22.92 5.03 20.61
N GLU A 85 23.16 3.72 20.47
CA GLU A 85 24.50 3.15 20.58
C GLU A 85 25.46 3.71 19.53
N LEU A 86 25.02 3.79 18.27
CA LEU A 86 25.81 4.39 17.19
C LEU A 86 26.10 5.87 17.45
N LYS A 87 25.15 6.61 18.02
CA LYS A 87 25.34 8.01 18.41
C LYS A 87 26.38 8.16 19.51
N GLU A 88 26.38 7.27 20.51
CA GLU A 88 27.39 7.26 21.57
C GLU A 88 28.79 6.93 21.01
N GLN A 89 28.89 5.90 20.15
CA GLN A 89 30.13 5.56 19.48
C GLN A 89 30.68 6.72 18.63
N LEU A 90 29.80 7.44 17.93
CA LEU A 90 30.18 8.61 17.14
C LEU A 90 30.73 9.75 18.01
N ILE A 91 30.11 10.01 19.16
CA ILE A 91 30.60 11.02 20.12
C ILE A 91 32.00 10.65 20.59
N LYS A 92 32.20 9.40 21.01
CA LYS A 92 33.50 8.89 21.47
C LYS A 92 34.57 8.96 20.38
N ALA A 93 34.23 8.63 19.14
CA ALA A 93 35.13 8.77 17.99
C ALA A 93 35.55 10.22 17.76
N LYS A 94 34.61 11.18 17.85
CA LYS A 94 34.91 12.62 17.74
C LYS A 94 35.79 13.14 18.87
N GLU A 95 35.57 12.68 20.10
CA GLU A 95 36.43 13.04 21.24
C GLU A 95 37.85 12.53 21.06
N ASN A 96 38.01 11.28 20.60
CA ASN A 96 39.30 10.70 20.30
C ASN A 96 40.00 11.41 19.13
N GLU A 97 39.26 11.76 18.08
CA GLU A 97 39.76 12.54 16.95
C GLU A 97 40.27 13.91 17.42
N LYS A 98 39.49 14.60 18.25
CA LYS A 98 39.87 15.88 18.85
C LYS A 98 41.13 15.73 19.71
N PHE A 99 41.17 14.73 20.58
CA PHE A 99 42.33 14.45 21.43
C PHE A 99 43.60 14.17 20.61
N ALA A 100 43.49 13.37 19.54
CA ALA A 100 44.60 13.08 18.64
C ALA A 100 45.09 14.35 17.91
N LYS A 101 44.17 15.21 17.45
CA LYS A 101 44.50 16.51 16.85
C LYS A 101 45.24 17.42 17.84
N ASP A 102 44.73 17.55 19.06
CA ASP A 102 45.36 18.38 20.09
C ASP A 102 46.77 17.88 20.43
N LYS A 103 46.96 16.57 20.53
CA LYS A 103 48.28 15.95 20.77
C LYS A 103 49.26 16.15 19.62
N LEU A 104 48.80 16.08 18.37
CA LEU A 104 49.63 16.38 17.19
C LEU A 104 50.06 17.85 17.16
N ILE A 105 49.16 18.77 17.52
CA ILE A 105 49.47 20.21 17.64
C ILE A 105 50.51 20.43 18.75
N GLU A 106 50.39 19.76 19.89
CA GLU A 106 51.37 19.83 20.99
C GLU A 106 52.75 19.34 20.54
N LEU A 107 52.83 18.23 19.82
CA LEU A 107 54.09 17.71 19.27
C LEU A 107 54.71 18.63 18.20
N THR A 108 53.87 19.29 17.40
CA THR A 108 54.32 20.25 16.37
C THR A 108 54.75 21.59 16.98
N ARG A 109 54.32 21.91 18.20
CA ARG A 109 54.68 23.15 18.91
C ARG A 109 56.11 23.18 19.49
N ASN A 110 56.97 22.20 19.20
CA ASN A 110 58.39 22.31 19.51
C ASN A 110 59.08 23.35 18.58
N PRO A 111 59.82 24.35 19.12
CA PRO A 111 60.27 25.53 18.36
C PRO A 111 61.56 25.31 17.54
N LEU A 112 61.69 24.16 16.87
CA LEU A 112 62.85 23.86 16.03
C LEU A 112 62.42 23.19 14.72
N ASN A 113 61.63 23.89 13.91
CA ASN A 113 61.59 23.70 12.46
C ASN A 113 60.89 24.89 11.81
N ASP A 114 61.59 26.03 11.80
CA ASP A 114 61.34 27.11 10.85
C ASP A 114 62.57 27.24 9.96
N THR A 115 62.68 26.38 8.93
CA THR A 115 63.66 26.59 7.85
C THR A 115 63.19 25.95 6.55
N LEU A 116 62.72 26.84 5.66
CA LEU A 116 62.79 26.82 4.20
C LEU A 116 62.46 25.53 3.40
N GLY A 117 61.35 25.62 2.66
CA GLY A 117 61.41 25.73 1.20
C GLY A 117 61.39 24.43 0.38
N SER A 118 60.34 24.24 -0.42
CA SER A 118 60.50 23.90 -1.83
C SER A 118 59.23 24.23 -2.61
N GLU A 119 59.39 25.19 -3.51
CA GLU A 119 58.47 25.46 -4.60
C GLU A 119 58.44 24.24 -5.54
N THR A 120 57.27 23.67 -5.79
CA THR A 120 57.05 22.82 -6.96
C THR A 120 56.11 23.54 -7.92
N LYS A 121 56.71 23.97 -9.03
CA LYS A 121 56.03 24.47 -10.22
C LYS A 121 55.06 23.39 -10.72
N THR A 122 53.79 23.75 -10.92
CA THR A 122 52.87 23.00 -11.77
C THR A 122 52.42 23.88 -12.92
N GLU A 123 52.75 23.40 -14.12
CA GLU A 123 52.49 23.99 -15.41
C GLU A 123 50.99 24.14 -15.67
N GLN A 124 50.56 25.35 -16.02
CA GLN A 124 49.24 25.58 -16.61
C GLN A 124 49.26 25.15 -18.08
N LYS A 125 48.67 23.99 -18.39
CA LYS A 125 48.17 23.69 -19.74
C LYS A 125 46.75 24.23 -19.87
N LYS A 126 46.55 25.19 -20.76
CA LYS A 126 45.22 25.65 -21.20
C LYS A 126 44.78 24.77 -22.37
N GLU A 127 43.65 24.08 -22.21
CA GLU A 127 42.89 23.50 -23.33
C GLU A 127 41.61 24.32 -23.59
N PRO A 128 41.11 24.35 -24.85
CA PRO A 128 40.11 25.32 -25.28
C PRO A 128 38.69 24.89 -24.93
N GLN A 129 37.89 25.85 -24.47
CA GLN A 129 36.49 25.67 -24.11
C GLN A 129 35.61 25.85 -25.36
N TYR A 130 35.00 24.76 -25.87
CA TYR A 130 33.90 24.83 -26.84
C TYR A 130 32.57 24.94 -26.08
N GLY A 131 31.82 26.02 -26.35
CA GLY A 131 30.52 26.28 -25.74
C GLY A 131 29.38 25.56 -26.47
N TYR A 132 28.46 24.98 -25.69
CA TYR A 132 27.11 24.64 -26.13
C TYR A 132 26.09 25.44 -25.30
N PRO A 133 24.98 25.88 -25.90
CA PRO A 133 24.04 26.81 -25.28
C PRO A 133 23.24 26.14 -24.15
N GLN A 134 23.13 26.84 -23.02
CA GLN A 134 22.33 26.44 -21.86
C GLN A 134 20.83 26.60 -22.16
N PHE A 135 20.10 25.49 -22.19
CA PHE A 135 18.65 25.47 -22.03
C PHE A 135 18.33 25.18 -20.56
N ASN A 136 17.77 26.18 -19.88
CA ASN A 136 17.26 26.04 -18.52
C ASN A 136 16.01 25.14 -18.52
N TYR A 137 16.12 23.95 -17.93
CA TYR A 137 14.99 23.26 -17.31
C TYR A 137 15.18 23.35 -15.80
N MET A 138 14.14 23.81 -15.10
CA MET A 138 14.02 23.63 -13.66
C MET A 138 13.81 22.14 -13.40
N THR A 139 14.84 21.44 -12.92
CA THR A 139 14.74 20.03 -12.52
C THR A 139 14.64 19.95 -11.00
N GLY A 140 13.45 19.57 -10.52
CA GLY A 140 13.33 18.85 -9.26
C GLY A 140 14.06 17.51 -9.36
N ASP A 141 14.62 17.07 -8.23
CA ASP A 141 15.55 15.95 -8.05
C ASP A 141 15.33 14.77 -9.00
N ALA A 142 16.03 14.81 -10.14
CA ALA A 142 16.19 13.69 -11.04
C ALA A 142 17.56 13.07 -10.76
N ILE A 143 17.57 11.80 -10.32
CA ILE A 143 18.78 10.98 -10.20
C ILE A 143 19.53 11.06 -11.54
N THR A 144 20.74 11.62 -11.53
CA THR A 144 21.52 11.79 -12.76
C THR A 144 21.97 10.43 -13.29
N ASN A 145 22.11 10.31 -14.63
CA ASN A 145 22.67 9.11 -15.28
C ASN A 145 24.07 8.73 -14.75
N GLU A 146 24.79 9.66 -14.12
CA GLU A 146 26.04 9.41 -13.41
C GLU A 146 25.84 8.50 -12.19
N HIS A 147 24.78 8.73 -11.41
CA HIS A 147 24.50 7.97 -10.20
C HIS A 147 24.04 6.54 -10.52
N LEU A 148 23.30 6.35 -11.61
CA LEU A 148 22.95 5.01 -12.10
C LEU A 148 24.20 4.23 -12.55
N ARG A 149 25.17 4.88 -13.21
CA ARG A 149 26.44 4.24 -13.60
C ARG A 149 27.32 3.89 -12.40
N GLU A 150 27.29 4.72 -11.36
CA GLU A 150 28.02 4.48 -10.11
C GLU A 150 27.45 3.29 -9.34
N LEU A 151 26.12 3.15 -9.33
CA LEU A 151 25.42 1.97 -8.79
C LEU A 151 25.71 0.71 -9.60
N ASP A 152 25.76 0.79 -10.93
CA ASP A 152 26.05 -0.33 -11.83
C ASP A 152 27.49 -0.84 -11.65
N MET A 153 28.47 0.08 -11.58
CA MET A 153 29.87 -0.28 -11.30
C MET A 153 30.07 -0.86 -9.89
N ARG A 154 29.29 -0.41 -8.89
CA ARG A 154 29.29 -1.00 -7.55
C ARG A 154 28.74 -2.42 -7.55
N LEU A 155 27.66 -2.67 -8.28
CA LEU A 155 27.05 -3.99 -8.38
C LEU A 155 27.99 -5.00 -9.02
N GLU A 156 28.72 -4.60 -10.08
CA GLU A 156 29.72 -5.45 -10.73
C GLU A 156 30.91 -5.75 -9.81
N HIS A 157 31.34 -4.79 -8.98
CA HIS A 157 32.42 -4.97 -8.02
C HIS A 157 32.03 -5.89 -6.85
N GLU A 158 30.78 -5.82 -6.38
CA GLU A 158 30.26 -6.72 -5.33
C GLU A 158 30.07 -8.16 -5.84
N MET A 159 29.64 -8.34 -7.10
CA MET A 159 29.57 -9.67 -7.73
C MET A 159 30.95 -10.30 -7.95
N SER A 160 31.98 -9.50 -8.22
CA SER A 160 33.35 -9.99 -8.39
C SER A 160 33.98 -10.48 -7.08
N LEU A 161 33.66 -9.85 -5.95
CA LEU A 161 34.21 -10.20 -4.64
C LEU A 161 33.60 -11.49 -4.05
N SER A 162 32.46 -11.95 -4.57
CA SER A 162 31.80 -13.17 -4.09
C SER A 162 32.36 -14.48 -4.66
N MET A 163 33.16 -14.44 -5.73
CA MET A 163 33.74 -15.67 -6.32
C MET A 163 35.07 -16.10 -5.69
N ASP A 164 35.86 -15.17 -5.15
CA ASP A 164 37.19 -15.48 -4.58
C ASP A 164 37.15 -15.93 -3.11
N SER A 165 35.96 -16.03 -2.51
CA SER A 165 35.74 -16.38 -1.10
C SER A 165 34.93 -17.67 -0.89
N ALA A 166 34.82 -18.53 -1.91
CA ALA A 166 33.98 -19.73 -1.86
C ALA A 166 34.58 -20.92 -1.08
N ASP A 167 35.48 -20.68 -0.12
CA ASP A 167 36.04 -21.71 0.78
C ASP A 167 35.84 -21.39 2.26
N ASN A 168 34.82 -20.58 2.60
CA ASN A 168 34.42 -20.40 3.98
C ASN A 168 32.90 -20.56 4.12
N SER A 169 32.51 -21.76 4.56
CA SER A 169 31.20 -22.13 5.11
C SER A 169 29.98 -21.72 4.30
N MET A 170 29.61 -22.54 3.31
CA MET A 170 28.20 -22.67 2.93
C MET A 170 27.49 -23.41 4.07
N GLU A 171 27.16 -22.67 5.12
CA GLU A 171 26.31 -23.13 6.21
C GLU A 171 24.95 -23.46 5.58
N LEU A 172 24.67 -24.76 5.45
CA LEU A 172 23.43 -25.27 4.90
C LEU A 172 22.30 -24.73 5.78
N LEU A 173 21.56 -23.73 5.28
CA LEU A 173 20.38 -23.18 5.94
C LEU A 173 19.54 -24.34 6.47
N SER A 174 19.24 -24.32 7.76
CA SER A 174 18.41 -25.37 8.33
C SER A 174 17.01 -25.26 7.72
N ASP A 175 16.28 -26.36 7.63
CA ASP A 175 14.89 -26.35 7.13
C ASP A 175 14.02 -25.34 7.91
N ASN A 176 14.36 -25.07 9.18
CA ASN A 176 13.73 -24.05 10.01
C ASN A 176 14.00 -22.62 9.51
N ASP A 177 15.23 -22.32 9.08
CA ASP A 177 15.60 -21.01 8.53
C ASP A 177 14.88 -20.74 7.20
N VAL A 178 14.70 -21.79 6.38
CA VAL A 178 13.93 -21.70 5.12
C VAL A 178 12.44 -21.47 5.40
N GLU A 179 11.86 -22.16 6.39
CA GLU A 179 10.48 -21.93 6.83
C GLU A 179 10.28 -20.54 7.47
N GLN A 180 11.28 -20.04 8.19
CA GLN A 180 11.26 -18.69 8.76
C GLN A 180 11.29 -17.63 7.65
N LEU A 181 12.21 -17.77 6.69
CA LEU A 181 12.32 -16.87 5.54
C LEU A 181 11.04 -16.89 4.69
N SER A 182 10.46 -18.07 4.47
CA SER A 182 9.20 -18.21 3.73
C SER A 182 8.04 -17.47 4.43
N ARG A 183 7.98 -17.54 5.77
CA ARG A 183 7.00 -16.80 6.57
C ARG A 183 7.23 -15.29 6.53
N GLU A 184 8.48 -14.86 6.50
CA GLU A 184 8.84 -13.44 6.39
C GLU A 184 8.49 -12.87 5.01
N ILE A 185 8.80 -13.60 3.94
CA ILE A 185 8.42 -13.24 2.55
C ILE A 185 6.90 -13.13 2.43
N GLU A 186 6.15 -14.10 2.94
CA GLU A 186 4.69 -14.06 2.85
C GLU A 186 4.10 -12.92 3.71
N LYS A 187 4.69 -12.63 4.87
CA LYS A 187 4.30 -11.47 5.70
C LYS A 187 4.53 -10.16 4.95
N GLU A 188 5.71 -9.97 4.34
CA GLU A 188 6.03 -8.78 3.56
C GLU A 188 5.10 -8.65 2.34
N ARG A 189 4.82 -9.75 1.66
CA ARG A 189 3.87 -9.80 0.55
C ARG A 189 2.48 -9.36 0.99
N MET A 190 1.98 -9.86 2.12
CA MET A 190 0.68 -9.46 2.66
C MET A 190 0.65 -7.97 3.00
N GLU A 191 1.70 -7.45 3.66
CA GLU A 191 1.81 -6.03 4.00
C GLU A 191 1.85 -5.14 2.74
N TYR A 192 2.61 -5.54 1.72
CA TYR A 192 2.64 -4.86 0.42
C TYR A 192 1.26 -4.87 -0.25
N MET A 193 0.56 -6.01 -0.23
CA MET A 193 -0.78 -6.13 -0.80
C MET A 193 -1.79 -5.23 -0.07
N GLU A 194 -1.70 -5.12 1.26
CA GLU A 194 -2.56 -4.25 2.06
C GLU A 194 -2.29 -2.77 1.76
N LYS A 195 -1.03 -2.34 1.72
CA LYS A 195 -0.65 -0.96 1.35
C LYS A 195 -1.10 -0.62 -0.07
N SER A 196 -0.89 -1.54 -1.02
CA SER A 196 -1.30 -1.38 -2.42
C SER A 196 -2.83 -1.26 -2.55
N LYS A 197 -3.56 -2.10 -1.81
CA LYS A 197 -5.03 -2.06 -1.75
C LYS A 197 -5.52 -0.72 -1.18
N HIS A 198 -4.94 -0.27 -0.06
CA HIS A 198 -5.33 0.99 0.56
C HIS A 198 -5.08 2.19 -0.37
N LEU A 199 -3.93 2.23 -1.05
CA LEU A 199 -3.65 3.26 -2.05
C LEU A 199 -4.65 3.22 -3.22
N GLN A 200 -4.99 2.02 -3.69
CA GLN A 200 -5.99 1.86 -4.75
C GLN A 200 -7.38 2.36 -4.31
N GLU A 201 -7.76 2.14 -3.06
CA GLU A 201 -9.00 2.67 -2.47
C GLU A 201 -8.98 4.20 -2.43
N GLN A 202 -7.89 4.81 -1.95
CA GLN A 202 -7.72 6.27 -1.92
C GLN A 202 -7.81 6.89 -3.32
N LEU A 203 -7.16 6.26 -4.32
CA LEU A 203 -7.25 6.73 -5.71
C LEU A 203 -8.66 6.58 -6.29
N SER A 204 -9.37 5.51 -5.93
CA SER A 204 -10.76 5.27 -6.35
C SER A 204 -11.72 6.27 -5.73
N GLU A 205 -11.54 6.59 -4.45
CA GLU A 205 -12.30 7.62 -3.73
C GLU A 205 -12.05 9.01 -4.33
N LEU A 206 -10.78 9.41 -4.46
CA LEU A 206 -10.42 10.68 -5.09
C LEU A 206 -10.98 10.78 -6.51
N LYS A 207 -10.92 9.70 -7.31
CA LYS A 207 -11.52 9.66 -8.64
C LYS A 207 -13.02 9.96 -8.59
N LYS A 208 -13.77 9.34 -7.66
CA LYS A 208 -15.21 9.59 -7.50
C LYS A 208 -15.50 11.03 -7.06
N GLU A 209 -14.69 11.58 -6.16
CA GLU A 209 -14.84 12.96 -5.68
C GLU A 209 -14.64 14.00 -6.79
N ILE A 210 -13.63 13.80 -7.65
CA ILE A 210 -13.35 14.75 -8.73
C ILE A 210 -14.23 14.52 -9.96
N GLU A 211 -14.86 13.35 -10.11
CA GLU A 211 -15.71 13.02 -11.28
C GLU A 211 -16.88 14.01 -11.42
N VAL A 212 -17.48 14.45 -10.30
CA VAL A 212 -18.61 15.42 -10.33
C VAL A 212 -18.19 16.82 -10.79
N LEU A 213 -16.89 17.11 -10.76
CA LEU A 213 -16.30 18.38 -11.19
C LEU A 213 -15.66 18.27 -12.58
N LYS A 214 -15.73 17.09 -13.22
CA LYS A 214 -15.09 16.82 -14.51
C LYS A 214 -15.80 17.62 -15.61
N ASP A 215 -15.00 18.35 -16.39
CA ASP A 215 -15.44 19.03 -17.61
C ASP A 215 -15.17 18.10 -18.80
N GLU A 216 -16.23 17.48 -19.33
CA GLU A 216 -16.14 16.48 -20.42
C GLU A 216 -15.53 17.07 -21.70
N ASP A 217 -15.71 18.37 -21.96
CA ASP A 217 -15.20 19.04 -23.15
C ASP A 217 -13.67 19.19 -23.15
N LYS A 218 -13.02 19.02 -21.99
CA LYS A 218 -11.56 19.11 -21.82
C LYS A 218 -10.87 17.75 -21.71
N GLU A 219 -11.60 16.65 -21.89
CA GLU A 219 -11.01 15.31 -21.83
C GLU A 219 -10.04 15.07 -22.99
N THR A 220 -8.78 14.76 -22.67
CA THR A 220 -7.75 14.52 -23.69
C THR A 220 -7.84 13.10 -24.27
N GLN A 221 -7.18 12.87 -25.40
CA GLN A 221 -7.08 11.52 -25.97
C GLN A 221 -6.38 10.53 -25.03
N TYR A 222 -5.40 11.00 -24.25
CA TYR A 222 -4.68 10.16 -23.29
C TYR A 222 -5.55 9.76 -22.10
N ASP A 223 -6.45 10.63 -21.65
CA ASP A 223 -7.40 10.32 -20.58
C ASP A 223 -8.37 9.21 -21.00
N LYS A 224 -8.87 9.28 -22.24
CA LYS A 224 -9.71 8.24 -22.84
C LYS A 224 -8.98 6.91 -22.93
N LEU A 225 -7.75 6.91 -23.45
CA LEU A 225 -6.94 5.70 -23.55
C LEU A 225 -6.61 5.11 -22.17
N HIS A 226 -6.32 5.95 -21.18
CA HIS A 226 -6.08 5.52 -19.81
C HIS A 226 -7.33 4.85 -19.20
N ASN A 227 -8.51 5.46 -19.35
CA ASN A 227 -9.77 4.89 -18.87
C ASN A 227 -10.04 3.51 -19.50
N ILE A 228 -9.84 3.36 -20.81
CA ILE A 228 -9.97 2.07 -21.51
C ILE A 228 -8.99 1.03 -20.93
N ASN A 229 -7.72 1.40 -20.71
CA ASN A 229 -6.73 0.50 -20.13
C ASN A 229 -7.12 0.07 -18.71
N VAL A 230 -7.65 0.99 -17.90
CA VAL A 230 -8.12 0.68 -16.54
C VAL A 230 -9.35 -0.23 -16.57
N GLU A 231 -10.32 0.01 -17.46
CA GLU A 231 -11.50 -0.85 -17.62
C GLU A 231 -11.14 -2.27 -18.06
N MET A 232 -10.11 -2.43 -18.91
CA MET A 232 -9.57 -3.72 -19.31
C MET A 232 -8.70 -4.39 -18.24
N GLY A 233 -8.44 -3.72 -17.10
CA GLY A 233 -7.56 -4.21 -16.05
C GLY A 233 -6.08 -4.28 -16.47
N GLU A 234 -5.68 -3.48 -17.45
CA GLU A 234 -4.30 -3.42 -17.92
C GLU A 234 -3.42 -2.58 -16.98
N THR A 235 -2.28 -3.14 -16.63
CA THR A 235 -1.24 -2.47 -15.86
C THR A 235 0.02 -2.42 -16.72
N LYS A 236 0.92 -1.48 -16.43
CA LYS A 236 2.22 -1.40 -17.12
C LYS A 236 2.91 -2.77 -17.20
N TYR A 237 2.88 -3.55 -16.11
CA TYR A 237 3.53 -4.87 -16.05
C TYR A 237 2.77 -5.95 -16.80
N SER A 238 1.43 -5.98 -16.74
CA SER A 238 0.64 -6.97 -17.50
C SER A 238 0.74 -6.72 -19.01
N THR A 239 0.73 -5.45 -19.44
CA THR A 239 0.97 -5.07 -20.84
C THR A 239 2.40 -5.43 -21.26
N LEU A 240 3.43 -5.12 -20.46
CA LEU A 240 4.81 -5.51 -20.75
C LEU A 240 4.97 -7.04 -20.86
N LYS A 241 4.35 -7.79 -19.95
CA LYS A 241 4.36 -9.26 -19.98
C LYS A 241 3.70 -9.79 -21.26
N ARG A 242 2.58 -9.19 -21.67
CA ARG A 242 1.83 -9.55 -22.88
C ARG A 242 2.63 -9.27 -24.16
N ILE A 243 3.22 -8.08 -24.30
CA ILE A 243 3.99 -7.73 -25.52
C ILE A 243 5.34 -8.45 -25.60
N LYS A 244 5.91 -8.87 -24.46
CA LYS A 244 7.14 -9.69 -24.41
C LYS A 244 6.87 -11.18 -24.59
N ALA A 245 5.62 -11.61 -24.65
CA ALA A 245 5.28 -12.99 -24.95
C ALA A 245 5.71 -13.37 -26.38
N GLY A 246 5.90 -14.66 -26.63
CA GLY A 246 6.32 -15.18 -27.94
C GLY A 246 7.84 -15.15 -28.17
N THR A 247 8.25 -15.57 -29.36
CA THR A 247 9.67 -15.58 -29.75
C THR A 247 10.09 -14.21 -30.27
N ALA A 248 11.39 -13.88 -30.19
CA ALA A 248 11.92 -12.65 -30.77
C ALA A 248 11.60 -12.52 -32.26
N LYS A 249 11.69 -13.64 -33.00
CA LYS A 249 11.34 -13.71 -34.43
C LYS A 249 9.89 -13.33 -34.70
N ALA A 250 8.95 -13.81 -33.89
CA ALA A 250 7.53 -13.48 -34.05
C ALA A 250 7.26 -11.99 -33.76
N ARG A 251 7.90 -11.42 -32.74
CA ARG A 251 7.76 -9.98 -32.43
C ARG A 251 8.35 -9.09 -33.51
N VAL A 252 9.49 -9.48 -34.09
CA VAL A 252 10.09 -8.76 -35.23
C VAL A 252 9.18 -8.85 -36.45
N ALA A 253 8.66 -10.03 -36.80
CA ALA A 253 7.73 -10.18 -37.93
C ALA A 253 6.46 -9.33 -37.75
N PHE A 254 5.85 -9.33 -36.55
CA PHE A 254 4.70 -8.48 -36.24
C PHE A 254 5.03 -6.98 -36.36
N PHE A 255 6.22 -6.57 -35.93
CA PHE A 255 6.64 -5.17 -36.04
C PHE A 255 6.83 -4.70 -37.49
N GLU A 256 7.33 -5.56 -38.37
CA GLU A 256 7.47 -5.24 -39.81
C GLU A 256 6.11 -5.18 -40.56
N GLU A 257 5.03 -5.71 -39.96
CA GLU A 257 3.67 -5.71 -40.51
C GLU A 257 2.78 -4.55 -40.01
N LEU A 258 3.24 -3.78 -39.00
CA LEU A 258 2.53 -2.62 -38.43
C LEU A 258 2.67 -1.35 -39.28
#